data_AF-A0A2A2ECR9-F1
#
_entry.id   AF-A0A2A2ECR9-F1
#
_cell.length_a   1.000
_cell.length_b   1.000
_cell.length_c   1.000
_cell.angle_alpha   90.00
_cell.angle_beta   90.00
_cell.angle_gamma   90.00
#
_symmetry.space_group_name_H-M   'P 1'
#
loop_
_entity.id
_entity.type
_entity.pdbx_description
1 polymer ?
#
loop_
_entity_poly.entity_id
_entity_poly.type
_entity_poly.pdbx_seq_one_letter_code
_entity_poly.pdbx_strand_id
1 'polypeptide(L)' 'SIAQDIAHMIRESGLLVTLVAERDRFRQRDCIQQLELLVEADERLVPGTVRIVEQEPGQYQVTARTVEFGSVEVVL' A
#
# COMPACT_ATOMS: atom_id res chain seq x y z
N SER A 1 -5.84 3.19 -14.23
CA SER A 1 -6.98 3.07 -13.27
C SER A 1 -6.39 3.34 -11.91
N ILE A 2 -7.06 4.07 -11.00
CA ILE A 2 -6.46 4.50 -9.71
C ILE A 2 -5.80 3.34 -8.96
N ALA A 3 -6.48 2.19 -8.88
CA ALA A 3 -5.94 0.94 -8.33
C ALA A 3 -4.61 0.49 -8.97
N GLN A 4 -4.55 0.51 -10.30
CA GLN A 4 -3.36 0.12 -11.07
C GLN A 4 -2.24 1.14 -10.92
N ASP A 5 -2.56 2.43 -10.88
CA ASP A 5 -1.59 3.51 -10.72
C ASP A 5 -0.91 3.38 -9.34
N ILE A 6 -1.70 3.11 -8.29
CA ILE A 6 -1.20 2.83 -6.93
C ILE A 6 -0.34 1.55 -6.92
N ALA A 7 -0.80 0.46 -7.54
CA ALA A 7 -0.01 -0.76 -7.62
C ALA A 7 1.34 -0.54 -8.30
N HIS A 8 1.35 0.26 -9.37
CA HIS A 8 2.55 0.60 -10.10
C HIS A 8 3.49 1.45 -9.26
N MET A 9 2.98 2.50 -8.61
CA MET A 9 3.74 3.37 -7.71
C MET A 9 4.39 2.59 -6.56
N ILE A 10 3.64 1.67 -5.93
CA ILE A 10 4.17 0.81 -4.86
C ILE A 10 5.29 -0.09 -5.39
N ARG A 11 5.12 -0.68 -6.58
CA ARG A 11 6.14 -1.53 -7.20
C ARG A 11 7.39 -0.74 -7.58
N GLU A 12 7.23 0.46 -8.15
CA GLU A 12 8.35 1.34 -8.52
C GLU A 12 9.11 1.88 -7.30
N SER A 13 8.44 2.05 -6.16
CA SER A 13 9.08 2.51 -4.92
C SER A 13 10.16 1.57 -4.38
N GLY A 14 10.12 0.28 -4.75
CA GLY A 14 11.00 -0.77 -4.21
C GLY A 14 10.73 -1.15 -2.74
N LEU A 15 9.81 -0.45 -2.06
CA LEU A 15 9.46 -0.72 -0.67
C LEU A 15 8.78 -2.08 -0.49
N LEU A 16 7.99 -2.53 -1.46
CA LEU A 16 7.36 -3.86 -1.43
C LEU A 16 8.40 -4.99 -1.43
N VAL A 17 9.45 -4.86 -2.25
CA VAL A 17 10.55 -5.84 -2.29
C VAL A 17 11.32 -5.84 -0.97
N THR A 18 11.55 -4.65 -0.41
CA THR A 18 12.20 -4.49 0.90
C THR A 18 11.37 -5.14 2.00
N LEU A 19 10.06 -4.94 2.00
CA LEU A 19 9.12 -5.51 2.97
C LEU A 19 9.14 -7.05 2.93
N VAL A 20 9.08 -7.65 1.74
CA VAL A 20 9.12 -9.12 1.56
C VAL A 20 10.46 -9.72 2.00
N ALA A 21 11.57 -9.01 1.76
CA ALA A 21 12.90 -9.48 2.14
C ALA A 21 13.20 -9.31 3.64
N GLU A 22 12.51 -8.41 4.31
CA GLU A 22 12.72 -8.10 5.73
C GLU A 22 12.12 -9.18 6.63
N ARG A 23 12.87 -9.56 7.67
CA ARG A 23 12.47 -10.59 8.65
C ARG A 23 12.17 -10.00 10.03
N ASP A 24 12.63 -8.77 10.28
CA ASP A 24 12.34 -8.04 11.51
C ASP A 24 10.94 -7.44 11.45
N ARG A 25 10.07 -7.88 12.38
CA ARG A 25 8.67 -7.42 12.46
C ARG A 25 8.54 -5.91 12.71
N PHE A 26 9.49 -5.29 13.41
CA PHE A 26 9.48 -3.84 13.62
C PHE A 26 9.75 -3.09 12.32
N ARG A 27 10.74 -3.56 11.55
CA ARG A 27 11.06 -2.97 10.24
C ARG A 27 10.00 -3.25 9.19
N GLN A 28 9.36 -4.42 9.24
CA GLN A 28 8.20 -4.70 8.39
C GLN A 28 7.06 -3.72 8.68
N ARG A 29 6.74 -3.47 9.95
CA ARG A 29 5.72 -2.49 10.33
C ARG A 29 6.08 -1.08 9.88
N ASP A 30 7.35 -0.70 10.00
CA ASP A 30 7.84 0.59 9.50
C ASP A 30 7.69 0.69 7.97
N CYS A 31 8.12 -0.34 7.22
CA CYS A 31 7.95 -0.40 5.76
C CYS A 31 6.48 -0.33 5.34
N ILE A 32 5.59 -1.02 6.03
CA ILE A 32 4.14 -0.95 5.81
C ILE A 32 3.65 0.49 6.03
N GLN A 33 4.09 1.14 7.11
CA GLN A 33 3.69 2.52 7.40
C GLN A 33 4.20 3.49 6.32
N GLN A 34 5.43 3.32 5.84
CA GLN A 34 5.99 4.11 4.75
C GLN A 34 5.19 3.90 3.44
N LEU A 35 4.79 2.66 3.15
CA LEU A 35 3.95 2.35 2.00
C LEU A 35 2.56 3.00 2.12
N GLU A 36 1.94 2.97 3.30
CA GLU A 36 0.66 3.66 3.54
C GLU A 36 0.78 5.16 3.29
N LEU A 37 1.82 5.80 3.83
CA LEU A 37 2.09 7.24 3.62
C LEU A 37 2.36 7.57 2.15
N LEU A 38 3.08 6.71 1.43
CA LEU A 38 3.34 6.87 0.00
C LEU A 38 2.03 6.89 -0.80
N VAL A 39 1.12 5.96 -0.49
CA VAL A 39 -0.18 5.87 -1.16
C VAL A 39 -1.08 7.04 -0.75
N GLU A 40 -1.05 7.46 0.51
CA GLU A 40 -1.79 8.62 1.01
C GLU A 40 -1.36 9.96 0.40
N ALA A 41 -0.16 10.02 -0.18
CA ALA A 41 0.29 11.21 -0.91
C ALA A 41 -0.49 11.44 -2.23
N ASP A 42 -1.29 10.46 -2.69
CA ASP A 42 -2.15 10.60 -3.86
C ASP A 42 -3.42 11.40 -3.52
N GLU A 43 -3.56 12.60 -4.09
CA GLU A 43 -4.70 13.52 -3.87
C GLU A 43 -6.07 12.94 -4.25
N ARG A 44 -6.10 11.84 -5.03
CA ARG A 44 -7.34 11.15 -5.41
C ARG A 44 -7.88 10.25 -4.30
N LEU A 45 -7.07 9.99 -3.27
CA LEU A 45 -7.43 9.21 -2.09
C LEU A 45 -7.75 10.11 -0.91
N VAL A 46 -8.59 9.61 0.00
CA VAL A 46 -8.87 10.24 1.28
C VAL A 46 -7.75 9.85 2.25
N PRO A 47 -6.95 10.81 2.75
CA PRO A 47 -5.90 10.52 3.73
C PRO A 47 -6.46 9.88 5.00
N GLY A 48 -5.73 8.94 5.60
CA GLY A 48 -6.16 8.17 6.77
C GLY A 48 -7.09 7.01 6.45
N THR A 49 -7.35 6.72 5.18
CA THR A 49 -8.18 5.57 4.76
C THR A 49 -7.38 4.45 4.10
N VAL A 50 -6.11 4.67 3.83
CA VAL A 50 -5.22 3.67 3.25
C VAL A 50 -4.86 2.65 4.33
N ARG A 51 -4.95 1.37 3.96
CA ARG A 51 -4.57 0.27 4.82
C ARG A 51 -3.88 -0.81 4.03
N ILE A 52 -2.74 -1.30 4.52
CA ILE A 52 -2.02 -2.41 3.92
C ILE A 52 -1.99 -3.57 4.89
N VAL A 53 -2.51 -4.72 4.46
CA VAL A 53 -2.57 -5.95 5.27
C VAL A 53 -1.95 -7.10 4.50
N GLU A 54 -1.18 -7.93 5.19
CA GLU A 54 -0.69 -9.19 4.64
C GLU A 54 -1.82 -10.23 4.70
N GLN A 55 -2.21 -10.77 3.55
CA GLN A 55 -3.22 -11.82 3.45
C GLN A 55 -2.58 -13.20 3.52
N GLU A 56 -1.49 -13.37 2.80
CA GLU A 56 -0.66 -14.57 2.76
C GLU A 56 0.81 -14.15 2.79
N PRO A 57 1.75 -15.04 3.19
CA PRO A 57 3.17 -14.71 3.20
C PRO A 57 3.65 -14.14 1.86
N GLY A 58 3.98 -12.85 1.84
CA GLY A 58 4.42 -12.12 0.64
C GLY A 58 3.30 -11.63 -0.29
N GLN A 59 2.02 -11.79 0.09
CA GLN A 59 0.87 -11.21 -0.61
C GLN A 59 0.22 -10.13 0.26
N TYR A 60 0.19 -8.90 -0.28
CA TYR A 60 -0.32 -7.74 0.44
C TYR A 60 -1.57 -7.19 -0.23
N GLN A 61 -2.61 -6.96 0.56
CA GLN A 61 -3.81 -6.26 0.12
C GLN A 61 -3.74 -4.80 0.59
N VAL A 62 -3.93 -3.89 -0.36
CA VAL A 62 -4.06 -2.46 -0.16
C VAL A 62 -5.52 -2.09 -0.32
N THR A 63 -6.09 -1.45 0.70
CA THR A 63 -7.45 -0.91 0.68
C THR A 63 -7.36 0.59 0.90
N ALA A 64 -8.08 1.39 0.13
CA ALA A 64 -8.15 2.83 0.32
C ALA A 64 -9.53 3.37 -0.07
N ARG A 65 -9.89 4.58 0.39
CA ARG A 65 -11.10 5.26 -0.07
C ARG A 65 -10.71 6.38 -1.03
N THR A 66 -11.27 6.35 -2.23
CA THR A 66 -11.18 7.44 -3.21
C THR A 66 -12.15 8.55 -2.84
N VAL A 67 -11.81 9.79 -3.21
CA VAL A 67 -12.65 10.97 -2.96
C VAL A 67 -13.96 10.90 -3.76
N GLU A 68 -13.89 10.45 -5.02
CA GLU A 68 -15.02 10.51 -5.96
C GLU A 68 -15.80 9.19 -6.12
N PHE A 69 -15.13 8.03 -5.96
CA PHE A 69 -15.67 6.74 -6.44
C PHE A 69 -15.88 5.68 -5.34
N GLY A 70 -15.66 6.02 -4.05
CA GLY A 70 -15.79 5.07 -2.94
C GLY A 70 -14.53 4.26 -2.65
N SER A 71 -14.65 3.04 -2.12
CA SER A 71 -13.49 2.21 -1.74
C SER A 71 -12.84 1.52 -2.95
N VAL A 72 -11.51 1.49 -2.94
CA VAL A 72 -10.67 0.76 -3.89
C VAL A 72 -9.86 -0.30 -3.15
N GLU A 73 -9.71 -1.45 -3.79
CA GLU A 73 -8.93 -2.57 -3.27
C GLU A 73 -7.96 -3.06 -4.34
N VAL A 74 -6.74 -3.38 -3.91
CA VAL A 74 -5.64 -3.82 -4.77
C VAL A 74 -4.88 -4.94 -4.07
N VAL A 75 -4.58 -6.01 -4.79
CA VAL A 75 -3.75 -7.11 -4.29
C VAL A 75 -2.41 -7.08 -5.04
N LEU A 76 -1.31 -7.10 -4.28
CA LEU A 76 0.06 -6.94 -4.77
C LEU A 76 0.85 -8.24 -4.78
#